data_AF-A0A2J0MEI1-F1
#
_entry.id   AF-A0A2J0MEI1-F1
#
_cell.length_a   1.000
_cell.length_b   1.000
_cell.length_c   1.000
_cell.angle_alpha   90.00
_cell.angle_beta   90.00
_cell.angle_gamma   90.00
#
_symmetry.space_group_name_H-M   'P 1'
#
loop_
_entity.id
_entity.type
_entity.pdbx_description
1 polymer ?
#
loop_
_entity_poly.entity_id
_entity_poly.type
_entity_poly.pdbx_seq_one_letter_code
_entity_poly.pdbx_strand_id
1 'polypeptide(L)'
;KESGVSQFGLFNNAGYQGLYGAPLADVEKKKGIKKGELLDRAGSTELAANLFRITQTDEKIKKDKIQGDGATSQTHFMVGGKVRQTIKEIGGVLPEQLSPEKHIKEVKKEVKQLERVEKKKLKGQKS
;
A
#
# COMPACT_ATOMS: atom_id res chain seq x y z
N LYS A 1 7.58 -5.61 -19.13
CA LYS A 1 8.42 -6.75 -18.70
C LYS A 1 9.91 -6.39 -18.91
N GLU A 2 10.39 -5.27 -18.37
CA GLU A 2 11.71 -4.71 -18.71
C GLU A 2 12.88 -5.22 -17.85
N SER A 3 12.62 -5.79 -16.67
CA SER A 3 13.65 -6.26 -15.72
C SER A 3 13.73 -7.79 -15.58
N GLY A 4 12.99 -8.54 -16.40
CA GLY A 4 12.98 -10.01 -16.34
C GLY A 4 12.25 -10.62 -15.15
N VAL A 5 11.42 -9.85 -14.43
CA VAL A 5 10.57 -10.38 -13.35
C VAL A 5 9.49 -11.30 -13.91
N SER A 6 9.48 -12.53 -13.44
CA SER A 6 8.48 -13.57 -13.73
C SER A 6 7.70 -13.98 -12.48
N GLN A 7 8.32 -13.92 -11.30
CA GLN A 7 7.74 -14.30 -10.02
C GLN A 7 7.12 -13.11 -9.29
N PHE A 8 6.07 -12.53 -9.87
CA PHE A 8 5.43 -11.31 -9.35
C PHE A 8 4.96 -11.41 -7.90
N GLY A 9 4.48 -12.59 -7.46
CA GLY A 9 4.06 -12.79 -6.07
C GLY A 9 5.22 -12.63 -5.08
N LEU A 10 6.36 -13.27 -5.37
CA LEU A 10 7.57 -13.18 -4.55
C LEU A 10 8.15 -11.76 -4.57
N PHE A 11 8.22 -11.15 -5.75
CA PHE A 11 8.69 -9.79 -5.91
C PHE A 11 7.89 -8.78 -5.08
N ASN A 12 6.55 -8.87 -5.11
CA ASN A 12 5.70 -7.98 -4.31
C ASN A 12 5.83 -8.28 -2.81
N ASN A 13 5.83 -9.56 -2.41
CA ASN A 13 5.98 -9.93 -1.01
C ASN A 13 7.32 -9.46 -0.41
N ALA A 14 8.41 -9.49 -1.18
CA ALA A 14 9.71 -8.95 -0.75
C ALA A 14 9.61 -7.46 -0.40
N GLY A 15 8.91 -6.66 -1.22
CA GLY A 15 8.63 -5.26 -0.91
C GLY A 15 7.82 -5.07 0.37
N TYR A 16 6.78 -5.89 0.57
CA TYR A 16 6.02 -5.90 1.83
C TYR A 16 6.91 -6.24 3.04
N GLN A 17 7.72 -7.29 2.94
CA GLN A 17 8.66 -7.68 4.00
C GLN A 17 9.63 -6.57 4.36
N GLY A 18 10.15 -5.84 3.37
CA GLY A 18 11.01 -4.68 3.61
C GLY A 18 10.29 -3.57 4.38
N LEU A 19 9.10 -3.17 3.92
CA LEU A 19 8.37 -2.03 4.49
C LEU A 19 7.74 -2.31 5.85
N TYR A 20 7.22 -3.51 6.05
CA TYR A 20 6.44 -3.89 7.24
C TYR A 20 7.24 -4.75 8.23
N GLY A 21 8.43 -5.21 7.84
CA GLY A 21 9.23 -6.14 8.64
C GLY A 21 8.65 -7.57 8.74
N ALA A 22 7.61 -7.89 7.97
CA ALA A 22 6.94 -9.20 8.00
C ALA A 22 6.30 -9.54 6.63
N PRO A 23 6.08 -10.83 6.32
CA PRO A 23 5.33 -11.25 5.14
C PRO A 23 3.94 -10.60 5.07
N LEU A 24 3.44 -10.33 3.85
CA LEU A 24 2.12 -9.69 3.65
C LEU A 24 1.01 -10.43 4.41
N ALA A 25 1.00 -11.75 4.35
CA ALA A 25 0.01 -12.58 5.04
C ALA A 25 0.01 -12.37 6.57
N ASP A 26 1.18 -12.18 7.17
CA ASP A 26 1.31 -11.92 8.60
C ASP A 26 0.89 -10.49 8.96
N VAL A 27 1.16 -9.52 8.08
CA VAL A 27 0.68 -8.14 8.24
C VAL A 27 -0.85 -8.10 8.23
N GLU A 28 -1.48 -8.75 7.26
CA GLU A 28 -2.94 -8.82 7.14
C GLU A 28 -3.56 -9.52 8.35
N LYS A 29 -2.94 -10.63 8.79
CA LYS A 29 -3.37 -11.36 10.00
C LYS A 29 -3.26 -10.50 11.26
N LYS A 30 -2.14 -9.80 11.46
CA LYS A 30 -1.93 -8.91 12.62
C LYS A 30 -2.91 -7.73 12.64
N LYS A 31 -3.25 -7.19 11.46
CA LYS A 31 -4.25 -6.12 11.32
C LYS A 31 -5.70 -6.62 11.41
N GLY A 32 -5.95 -7.93 11.45
CA GLY A 32 -7.30 -8.49 11.52
C GLY A 32 -8.12 -8.28 10.25
N ILE A 33 -7.46 -8.20 9.09
CA ILE A 33 -8.10 -7.95 7.79
C ILE A 33 -8.00 -9.17 6.88
N LYS A 34 -8.88 -9.28 5.88
CA LYS A 34 -8.87 -10.43 4.97
C LYS A 34 -7.66 -10.36 4.02
N LYS A 35 -7.24 -11.53 3.54
CA LYS A 35 -6.17 -11.64 2.56
C LYS A 35 -6.51 -10.84 1.29
N GLY A 36 -5.57 -10.02 0.84
CA GLY A 36 -5.71 -9.14 -0.31
C GLY A 36 -6.40 -7.80 -0.03
N GLU A 37 -6.81 -7.52 1.22
CA GLU A 37 -7.51 -6.28 1.58
C GLU A 37 -6.60 -5.20 2.19
N LEU A 38 -5.28 -5.43 2.30
CA LEU A 38 -4.36 -4.47 2.92
C LEU A 38 -4.50 -3.05 2.35
N LEU A 39 -4.44 -2.90 1.02
CA LEU A 39 -4.54 -1.59 0.37
C LEU A 39 -5.99 -1.05 0.35
N ASP A 40 -6.98 -1.94 0.36
CA ASP A 40 -8.39 -1.57 0.40
C ASP A 40 -8.83 -0.99 1.76
N ARG A 41 -7.99 -1.20 2.79
CA ARG A 41 -8.17 -0.74 4.17
C ARG A 41 -6.98 0.09 4.65
N ALA A 42 -6.09 0.53 3.76
CA ALA A 42 -4.95 1.36 4.13
C ALA A 42 -5.36 2.83 4.23
N GLY A 43 -4.92 3.51 5.29
CA GLY A 43 -5.00 4.96 5.39
C GLY A 43 -4.01 5.67 4.46
N SER A 44 -4.13 7.00 4.33
CA SER A 44 -3.31 7.81 3.42
C SER A 44 -1.80 7.66 3.68
N THR A 45 -1.38 7.63 4.94
CA THR A 45 0.03 7.45 5.33
C THR A 45 0.58 6.09 4.89
N GLU A 46 -0.21 5.02 5.07
CA GLU A 46 0.17 3.66 4.67
C GLU A 46 0.23 3.54 3.14
N LEU A 47 -0.74 4.12 2.43
CA LEU A 47 -0.76 4.18 0.97
C LEU A 47 0.45 4.95 0.42
N ALA A 48 0.80 6.08 1.03
CA ALA A 48 1.95 6.87 0.64
C ALA A 48 3.26 6.09 0.79
N ALA A 49 3.43 5.38 1.90
CA ALA A 49 4.61 4.54 2.13
C ALA A 49 4.72 3.38 1.11
N ASN A 50 3.60 2.72 0.79
CA ASN A 50 3.58 1.67 -0.23
C ASN A 50 3.91 2.23 -1.63
N LEU A 51 3.29 3.34 -2.02
CA LEU A 51 3.56 4.00 -3.30
C LEU A 51 5.03 4.42 -3.41
N PHE A 52 5.58 5.02 -2.35
CA PHE A 52 6.97 5.46 -2.33
C PHE A 52 7.94 4.28 -2.48
N ARG A 53 7.73 3.18 -1.74
CA ARG A 53 8.51 1.94 -1.94
C ARG A 53 8.47 1.47 -3.40
N ILE A 54 7.29 1.39 -3.99
CA ILE A 54 7.09 0.85 -5.34
C ILE A 54 7.82 1.71 -6.37
N THR A 55 7.60 3.03 -6.32
CA THR A 55 8.21 3.98 -7.27
C THR A 55 9.72 4.02 -7.13
N GLN A 56 10.26 4.07 -5.91
CA GLN A 56 11.71 4.07 -5.68
C GLN A 56 12.37 2.73 -6.04
N THR A 57 11.65 1.62 -5.91
CA THR A 57 12.14 0.31 -6.38
C THR A 57 12.24 0.29 -7.90
N ASP A 58 11.20 0.76 -8.61
CA ASP A 58 11.19 0.82 -10.07
C ASP A 58 12.32 1.73 -10.60
N GLU A 59 12.46 2.93 -10.04
CA GLU A 59 13.55 3.86 -10.36
C GLU A 59 14.93 3.23 -10.12
N LYS A 60 15.13 2.55 -8.99
CA LYS A 60 16.40 1.89 -8.67
C LYS A 60 16.70 0.73 -9.63
N ILE A 61 15.72 -0.12 -9.93
CA ILE A 61 15.88 -1.23 -10.87
C ILE A 61 16.29 -0.71 -12.26
N LYS A 62 15.64 0.36 -12.73
CA LYS A 62 15.96 0.99 -14.02
C LYS A 62 17.35 1.62 -14.03
N LYS A 63 17.66 2.43 -13.02
CA LYS A 63 18.94 3.15 -12.89
C LYS A 63 20.12 2.19 -12.84
N ASP A 64 20.02 1.15 -12.03
CA ASP A 64 21.10 0.20 -11.78
C ASP A 64 21.06 -1.00 -12.74
N LYS A 65 20.13 -0.99 -13.71
CA LYS A 65 19.90 -2.06 -14.72
C LYS A 65 19.78 -3.46 -14.09
N ILE A 66 19.04 -3.54 -12.97
CA ILE A 66 18.89 -4.76 -12.19
C ILE A 66 17.96 -5.72 -12.93
N GLN A 67 18.39 -6.98 -13.07
CA GLN A 67 17.64 -7.99 -13.80
C GLN A 67 17.50 -9.29 -13.02
N GLY A 68 16.43 -10.02 -13.32
CA GLY A 68 16.14 -11.34 -12.76
C GLY A 68 15.39 -11.29 -11.42
N ASP A 69 14.61 -12.34 -11.16
CA ASP A 69 13.68 -12.40 -10.02
C ASP A 69 14.38 -12.19 -8.66
N GLY A 70 15.55 -12.79 -8.45
CA GLY A 70 16.29 -12.68 -7.19
C GLY A 70 16.78 -11.27 -6.91
N ALA A 71 17.51 -10.66 -7.85
CA ALA A 71 18.11 -9.34 -7.64
C ALA A 71 17.05 -8.23 -7.55
N THR A 72 15.99 -8.32 -8.36
CA THR A 72 14.87 -7.37 -8.30
C THR A 72 14.08 -7.49 -6.99
N SER A 73 13.80 -8.72 -6.51
CA SER A 73 13.13 -8.94 -5.22
C SER A 73 13.97 -8.45 -4.04
N GLN A 74 15.28 -8.74 -4.05
CA GLN A 74 16.21 -8.22 -3.04
C GLN A 74 16.24 -6.69 -3.05
N THR A 75 16.21 -6.07 -4.22
CA THR A 75 16.13 -4.60 -4.36
C THR A 75 14.84 -4.06 -3.76
N HIS A 76 13.70 -4.68 -4.03
CA HIS A 76 12.40 -4.27 -3.50
C HIS A 76 12.36 -4.39 -1.97
N PHE A 77 12.92 -5.46 -1.41
CA PHE A 77 13.08 -5.63 0.04
C PHE A 77 13.96 -4.54 0.65
N MET A 78 15.13 -4.28 0.08
CA MET A 78 16.05 -3.24 0.58
C MET A 78 15.43 -1.85 0.53
N VAL A 79 14.76 -1.50 -0.57
CA VAL A 79 14.07 -0.21 -0.71
C VAL A 79 12.93 -0.10 0.31
N GLY A 80 12.13 -1.14 0.49
CA GLY A 80 11.09 -1.18 1.53
C GLY A 80 11.65 -0.95 2.93
N GLY A 81 12.77 -1.60 3.26
CA GLY A 81 13.47 -1.42 4.53
C GLY A 81 13.98 0.01 4.75
N LYS A 82 14.48 0.66 3.69
CA LYS A 82 14.90 2.07 3.76
C LYS A 82 13.72 3.00 4.02
N VAL A 83 12.60 2.81 3.32
CA VAL A 83 11.37 3.59 3.58
C VAL A 83 10.92 3.43 5.03
N ARG A 84 10.89 2.18 5.53
CA ARG A 84 10.56 1.88 6.93
C ARG A 84 11.49 2.59 7.91
N GLN A 85 12.80 2.54 7.65
CA GLN A 85 13.81 3.17 8.48
C GLN A 85 13.64 4.70 8.51
N THR A 86 13.39 5.33 7.35
CA THR A 86 13.14 6.77 7.28
C THR A 86 11.89 7.17 8.07
N ILE A 87 10.79 6.41 7.97
CA ILE A 87 9.59 6.65 8.79
C ILE A 87 9.95 6.64 10.29
N LYS A 88 10.77 5.68 10.72
CA LYS A 88 11.24 5.59 12.11
C LYS A 88 12.08 6.80 12.52
N GLU A 89 13.04 7.20 11.68
CA GLU A 89 14.00 8.29 11.97
C GLU A 89 13.31 9.65 12.12
N ILE A 90 12.26 9.89 11.36
CA ILE A 90 11.47 11.14 11.45
C ILE A 90 10.40 11.10 12.55
N GLY A 91 10.37 10.03 13.37
CA GLY A 91 9.38 9.86 14.45
C GLY A 91 7.97 9.49 13.97
N GLY A 92 7.83 8.97 12.75
CA GLY A 92 6.57 8.51 12.20
C GLY A 92 6.12 7.16 12.77
N VAL A 93 4.82 6.89 12.70
CA VAL A 93 4.24 5.59 13.06
C VAL A 93 4.54 4.58 11.96
N LEU A 94 5.06 3.41 12.34
CA LEU A 94 5.45 2.39 11.37
C LEU A 94 4.22 1.79 10.66
N PRO A 95 4.32 1.40 9.38
CA PRO A 95 3.18 0.89 8.61
C PRO A 95 2.46 -0.29 9.26
N GLU A 96 3.20 -1.19 9.92
CA GLU A 96 2.65 -2.34 10.63
C GLU A 96 1.86 -1.96 11.91
N GLN A 97 2.02 -0.74 12.42
CA GLN A 97 1.34 -0.23 13.62
C GLN A 97 0.12 0.64 13.28
N LEU A 98 -0.05 1.04 12.01
CA LEU A 98 -1.21 1.81 11.57
C LEU A 98 -2.47 0.94 11.61
N SER A 99 -3.55 1.49 12.18
CA SER A 99 -4.85 0.81 12.22
C SER A 99 -5.46 0.74 10.81
N PRO A 100 -6.15 -0.36 10.46
CA PRO A 100 -6.86 -0.44 9.19
C PRO A 100 -8.08 0.50 9.18
N GLU A 101 -8.30 1.13 8.04
CA GLU A 101 -9.48 1.94 7.73
C GLU A 101 -10.68 1.06 7.36
N LYS A 102 -11.87 1.70 7.28
CA LYS A 102 -13.03 1.09 6.64
C LYS A 102 -12.67 0.64 5.22
N HIS A 103 -13.21 -0.48 4.79
CA HIS A 103 -12.96 -0.97 3.44
C HIS A 103 -13.45 0.08 2.42
N ILE A 104 -12.63 0.39 1.41
CA ILE A 104 -12.96 1.36 0.35
C ILE A 104 -14.34 1.15 -0.31
N LYS A 105 -14.84 -0.09 -0.36
CA LYS A 105 -16.19 -0.38 -0.90
C LYS A 105 -17.30 0.16 -0.01
N GLU A 106 -17.12 0.14 1.30
CA GLU A 106 -18.06 0.70 2.28
C GLU A 106 -18.03 2.23 2.18
N VAL A 107 -16.84 2.82 2.17
CA VAL A 107 -16.65 4.27 1.99
C VAL A 107 -17.33 4.75 0.70
N LYS A 108 -17.11 4.07 -0.43
CA LYS A 108 -17.77 4.41 -1.70
C LYS A 108 -19.30 4.33 -1.64
N LYS A 109 -19.86 3.39 -0.88
CA LYS A 109 -21.31 3.27 -0.67
C LYS A 109 -21.84 4.44 0.17
N GLU A 110 -21.15 4.77 1.27
CA GLU A 110 -21.49 5.90 2.15
C GLU A 110 -21.49 7.21 1.37
N VAL A 111 -20.43 7.50 0.60
CA VAL A 111 -20.33 8.70 -0.26
C VAL A 111 -21.51 8.79 -1.24
N LYS A 112 -21.81 7.69 -1.96
CA LYS A 112 -22.93 7.65 -2.91
C LYS A 112 -24.29 7.87 -2.25
N GLN A 113 -24.47 7.42 -1.01
CA GLN A 113 -25.69 7.67 -0.24
C GLN A 113 -25.81 9.14 0.16
N LEU A 114 -24.72 9.74 0.65
CA LEU A 114 -24.66 11.15 1.01
C LEU A 114 -24.97 12.06 -0.19
N GLU A 115 -24.37 11.80 -1.35
CA GLU A 115 -24.65 12.53 -2.60
C GLU A 115 -26.14 12.45 -3.01
N ARG A 116 -26.78 11.29 -2.80
CA ARG A 116 -28.22 11.11 -3.08
C ARG A 116 -29.08 11.93 -2.12
N VAL A 117 -28.72 11.96 -0.84
CA VAL A 117 -29.44 12.75 0.17
C VAL A 117 -29.30 14.24 -0.12
N GLU A 118 -28.10 14.70 -0.46
CA GLU A 118 -27.83 16.09 -0.80
C GLU A 118 -28.61 16.55 -2.04
N LYS A 119 -28.62 15.73 -3.12
CA LYS A 119 -29.42 15.99 -4.32
C LYS A 119 -30.92 16.07 -4.02
N LYS A 120 -31.44 15.29 -3.07
CA LYS A 120 -32.86 15.38 -2.66
C LYS A 120 -33.14 16.67 -1.90
N LYS A 121 -32.27 17.09 -0.98
CA LYS A 121 -32.39 18.35 -0.23
C LYS A 121 -32.39 19.58 -1.16
N LEU A 122 -31.47 19.62 -2.13
CA LEU A 122 -31.36 20.70 -3.11
C LEU A 122 -32.59 20.82 -4.02
N LYS A 123 -33.27 19.71 -4.33
CA LYS A 123 -34.53 19.74 -5.09
C LYS A 123 -35.70 20.26 -4.24
N GLY A 124 -35.77 19.87 -2.98
CA GLY A 124 -36.83 20.32 -2.06
C GLY A 124 -36.73 21.80 -1.64
N GLN A 125 -35.55 22.42 -1.72
CA GLN A 125 -35.36 23.86 -1.45
C GLN A 125 -35.67 24.76 -2.66
N LYS A 126 -35.82 24.19 -3.86
CA LYS A 126 -36.15 24.92 -5.09
C LYS A 126 -37.63 24.85 -5.46
N SER A 127 -38.46 24.28 -4.58
CA SER A 127 -39.92 24.15 -4.73
C SER A 127 -40.63 24.97 -3.68
#